data_AF-A0A9X2K273-F1
#
_entry.id   AF-A0A9X2K273-F1
#
_cell.length_a   1.000
_cell.length_b   1.000
_cell.length_c   1.000
_cell.angle_alpha   90.00
_cell.angle_beta   90.00
_cell.angle_gamma   90.00
#
_symmetry.space_group_name_H-M   'P 1'
#
loop_
_entity.id
_entity.type
_entity.pdbx_description
1 polymer ?
#
loop_
_entity_poly.entity_id
_entity_poly.type
_entity_poly.pdbx_seq_one_letter_code
_entity_poly.pdbx_strand_id
1 'polypeptide(L)'
;MGRVVRRRLGFGGTLLATLFACASLTPSLLPRTWLYQGVMGAVTGILGYAVGAAIGALCRTVIRLPERGRRAAWRVMLAGCGVLAVVALWYSFDWQRDLRALMGMDTRITWFPPVILAVTLVLFAAALLAARLVRLGGRRLIAWLDRYVPVYVGHAVGVLVIGSLVAVFANDVLFNGFVARMSDISSVANDGTHPGVRPPASAYLSGGPKSLVSWESLGREGRRFTGTAATPSRLRAFSGRPATEPIRVYIGLDSAASTAAQAALAVRELERTGAFGRPVLAVLGTTGTGWVDPHIADTLEYMYNGRTAMVAMQYSYLPSWVSFLVDREKAAAAGRALFEAVRERWERLPTGARPRLLLSGESLGSYELEQAFGDLEDLVARADGAVFVGPPNANPIWQRLTAGRDRGSPVWRPVYQEGRTARFAQHPADLHLPGAPWPRPRVVYLQNASDPVVWWSPRLIYRRPAWLEGPRGPGVNPEMNWFPLVTFWQVLVDMTSALDVPPGHGHRYGANIVDGWAAVAAPPGWSPHDTWRLRALVG
;
A
#
# COMPACT_ATOMS: atom_id res chain seq x y z
N MET A 1 5.54 -34.90 -30.00
CA MET A 1 5.00 -33.62 -29.48
C MET A 1 4.08 -33.77 -28.25
N GLY A 2 3.11 -34.69 -28.23
CA GLY A 2 2.14 -34.82 -27.11
C GLY A 2 2.74 -35.16 -25.72
N ARG A 3 3.96 -35.71 -25.64
CA ARG A 3 4.59 -36.14 -24.37
C ARG A 3 4.96 -35.00 -23.40
N VAL A 4 5.15 -33.75 -23.88
CA VAL A 4 5.49 -32.61 -23.00
C VAL A 4 4.26 -32.09 -22.26
N VAL A 5 3.16 -31.89 -23.00
CA VAL A 5 1.89 -31.40 -22.43
C VAL A 5 1.20 -32.49 -21.62
N ARG A 6 1.22 -33.74 -22.08
CA ARG A 6 0.61 -34.90 -21.39
C ARG A 6 1.51 -35.55 -20.33
N ARG A 7 2.62 -34.90 -19.93
CA ARG A 7 3.53 -35.46 -18.92
C ARG A 7 2.80 -35.60 -17.58
N ARG A 8 2.94 -36.76 -16.92
CA ARG A 8 2.45 -36.93 -15.54
C ARG A 8 3.16 -35.95 -14.60
N LEU A 9 2.47 -35.54 -13.54
CA LEU A 9 3.07 -34.72 -12.49
C LEU A 9 4.29 -35.44 -11.88
N GLY A 10 5.31 -34.66 -11.51
CA GLY A 10 6.49 -35.19 -10.83
C GLY A 10 6.26 -35.34 -9.34
N PHE A 11 6.94 -36.30 -8.69
CA PHE A 11 6.82 -36.56 -7.25
C PHE A 11 7.12 -35.30 -6.43
N GLY A 12 8.34 -34.77 -6.55
CA GLY A 12 8.75 -33.56 -5.82
C GLY A 12 7.91 -32.33 -6.16
N GLY A 13 7.50 -32.19 -7.43
CA GLY A 13 6.60 -31.11 -7.85
C GLY A 13 5.23 -31.21 -7.18
N THR A 14 4.64 -32.40 -7.10
CA THR A 14 3.33 -32.61 -6.46
C THR A 14 3.41 -32.35 -4.96
N LEU A 15 4.45 -32.89 -4.31
CA LEU A 15 4.68 -32.69 -2.88
C LEU A 15 4.81 -31.20 -2.54
N LEU A 16 5.74 -30.48 -3.17
CA LEU A 16 5.95 -29.06 -2.86
C LEU A 16 4.78 -28.18 -3.30
N ALA A 17 4.05 -28.53 -4.37
CA ALA A 17 2.82 -27.82 -4.72
C ALA A 17 1.79 -27.90 -3.59
N THR A 18 1.56 -29.09 -3.02
CA THR A 18 0.65 -29.26 -1.89
C THR A 18 1.16 -28.52 -0.65
N LEU A 19 2.45 -28.64 -0.31
CA LEU A 19 3.01 -27.94 0.85
C LEU A 19 2.86 -26.43 0.75
N PHE A 20 3.13 -25.84 -0.41
CA PHE A 20 3.00 -24.39 -0.62
C PHE A 20 1.53 -23.95 -0.62
N ALA A 21 0.64 -24.72 -1.25
CA ALA A 21 -0.79 -24.43 -1.21
C ALA A 21 -1.34 -24.52 0.23
N CYS A 22 -0.89 -25.49 1.02
CA CYS A 22 -1.26 -25.59 2.45
C CYS A 22 -0.64 -24.47 3.28
N ALA A 23 0.62 -24.08 3.03
CA ALA A 23 1.23 -22.93 3.66
C ALA A 23 0.48 -21.63 3.33
N SER A 24 -0.13 -21.52 2.16
CA SER A 24 -0.97 -20.36 1.84
C SER A 24 -2.23 -20.25 2.72
N LEU A 25 -2.73 -21.37 3.26
CA LEU A 25 -3.92 -21.40 4.13
C LEU A 25 -3.65 -20.88 5.54
N THR A 26 -2.38 -20.73 5.95
CA THR A 26 -2.01 -20.20 7.27
C THR A 26 -2.45 -18.75 7.44
N PRO A 27 -2.61 -18.25 8.68
CA PRO A 27 -2.97 -16.87 8.93
C PRO A 27 -1.95 -15.91 8.29
N SER A 28 -2.45 -14.76 7.85
CA SER A 28 -1.67 -13.62 7.38
C SER A 28 -2.06 -12.37 8.16
N LEU A 29 -1.74 -11.17 7.67
CA LEU A 29 -2.06 -9.92 8.35
C LEU A 29 -3.56 -9.67 8.40
N LEU A 30 -4.29 -9.98 7.32
CA LEU A 30 -5.73 -9.70 7.21
C LEU A 30 -6.58 -10.95 6.94
N PRO A 31 -7.88 -10.94 7.32
CA PRO A 31 -8.85 -11.94 6.90
C PRO A 31 -9.02 -11.94 5.37
N ARG A 32 -9.21 -13.13 4.79
CA ARG A 32 -9.39 -13.32 3.35
C ARG A 32 -10.74 -13.95 3.03
N THR A 33 -11.21 -13.70 1.82
CA THR A 33 -12.36 -14.41 1.25
C THR A 33 -11.93 -15.79 0.73
N TRP A 34 -12.88 -16.71 0.60
CA TRP A 34 -12.64 -18.02 0.00
C TRP A 34 -12.08 -17.91 -1.44
N LEU A 35 -12.47 -16.88 -2.19
CA LEU A 35 -12.00 -16.67 -3.56
C LEU A 35 -10.51 -16.32 -3.58
N TYR A 36 -10.10 -15.33 -2.77
CA TYR A 36 -8.69 -14.96 -2.65
C TYR A 36 -7.83 -16.11 -2.16
N GLN A 37 -8.35 -16.91 -1.23
CA GLN A 37 -7.65 -18.11 -0.76
C GLN A 37 -7.43 -19.13 -1.89
N GLY A 38 -8.44 -19.37 -2.74
CA GLY A 38 -8.34 -20.26 -3.88
C GLY A 38 -7.26 -19.81 -4.89
N VAL A 39 -7.26 -18.52 -5.23
CA VAL A 39 -6.24 -17.90 -6.11
C VAL A 39 -4.84 -18.04 -5.53
N MET A 40 -4.68 -17.69 -4.25
CA MET A 40 -3.39 -17.74 -3.58
C MET A 40 -2.86 -19.18 -3.45
N GLY A 41 -3.73 -20.16 -3.20
CA GLY A 41 -3.37 -21.58 -3.24
C GLY A 41 -2.82 -22.01 -4.60
N ALA A 42 -3.36 -21.47 -5.70
CA ALA A 42 -2.86 -21.77 -7.05
C ALA A 42 -1.49 -21.12 -7.31
N VAL A 43 -1.32 -19.84 -6.97
CA VAL A 43 -0.08 -19.09 -7.17
C VAL A 43 1.07 -19.71 -6.38
N THR A 44 0.86 -19.95 -5.08
CA THR A 44 1.87 -20.58 -4.23
C THR A 44 2.10 -22.04 -4.65
N GLY A 45 1.04 -22.77 -5.00
CA GLY A 45 1.13 -24.15 -5.48
C GLY A 45 1.94 -24.30 -6.76
N ILE A 46 1.80 -23.41 -7.76
CA ILE A 46 2.59 -23.48 -9.00
C ILE A 46 4.07 -23.15 -8.75
N LEU A 47 4.37 -22.22 -7.84
CA LEU A 47 5.74 -21.94 -7.41
C LEU A 47 6.36 -23.15 -6.69
N GLY A 48 5.62 -23.75 -5.75
CA GLY A 48 6.01 -25.00 -5.09
C GLY A 48 6.25 -26.11 -6.12
N TYR A 49 5.37 -26.25 -7.10
CA TYR A 49 5.55 -27.23 -8.19
C TYR A 49 6.83 -26.98 -8.98
N ALA A 50 7.13 -25.72 -9.34
CA ALA A 50 8.32 -25.38 -10.09
C ALA A 50 9.60 -25.75 -9.32
N VAL A 51 9.70 -25.35 -8.05
CA VAL A 51 10.81 -25.69 -7.16
C VAL A 51 10.93 -27.21 -6.99
N GLY A 52 9.82 -27.88 -6.68
CA GLY A 52 9.80 -29.33 -6.45
C GLY A 52 10.09 -30.15 -7.71
N ALA A 53 9.69 -29.66 -8.88
CA ALA A 53 10.01 -30.27 -10.16
C ALA A 53 11.49 -30.12 -10.52
N ALA A 54 12.12 -28.99 -10.16
CA ALA A 54 13.55 -28.76 -10.32
C ALA A 54 14.37 -29.66 -9.40
N ILE A 55 14.07 -29.68 -8.09
CA ILE A 55 14.71 -30.58 -7.11
C ILE A 55 14.52 -32.04 -7.53
N GLY A 56 13.29 -32.43 -7.87
CA GLY A 56 13.00 -33.79 -8.33
C GLY A 56 13.69 -34.15 -9.64
N ALA A 57 14.08 -33.18 -10.48
CA ALA A 57 14.90 -33.43 -11.67
C ALA A 57 16.35 -33.72 -11.30
N LEU A 58 16.91 -32.98 -10.34
CA LEU A 58 18.24 -33.22 -9.80
C LEU A 58 18.31 -34.57 -9.08
N CYS A 59 17.38 -34.88 -8.17
CA CYS A 59 17.42 -36.16 -7.44
C CYS A 59 17.34 -37.40 -8.34
N ARG A 60 16.68 -37.30 -9.50
CA ARG A 60 16.60 -38.41 -10.47
C ARG A 60 17.93 -38.75 -11.14
N THR A 61 18.93 -37.87 -11.09
CA THR A 61 20.27 -38.20 -11.61
C THR A 61 21.04 -39.09 -10.64
N VAL A 62 20.70 -39.08 -9.36
CA VAL A 62 21.43 -39.77 -8.29
C VAL A 62 20.65 -40.97 -7.72
N ILE A 63 19.33 -40.86 -7.58
CA ILE A 63 18.49 -41.87 -6.91
C ILE A 63 17.61 -42.61 -7.92
N ARG A 64 17.78 -43.93 -8.01
CA ARG A 64 16.91 -44.84 -8.78
C ARG A 64 16.23 -45.84 -7.86
N LEU A 65 14.93 -45.66 -7.64
CA LEU A 65 14.11 -46.59 -6.84
C LEU A 65 13.52 -47.71 -7.71
N PRO A 66 13.46 -48.96 -7.20
CA PRO A 66 12.72 -50.05 -7.84
C PRO A 66 11.22 -49.71 -8.02
N GLU A 67 10.57 -50.28 -9.05
CA GLU A 67 9.19 -49.90 -9.42
C GLU A 67 8.14 -50.10 -8.32
N ARG A 68 8.29 -51.17 -7.51
CA ARG A 68 7.40 -51.43 -6.36
C ARG A 68 7.54 -50.35 -5.28
N GLY A 69 8.78 -50.01 -4.91
CA GLY A 69 9.08 -48.93 -3.96
C GLY A 69 8.59 -47.57 -4.46
N ARG A 70 8.75 -47.28 -5.76
CA ARG A 70 8.22 -46.06 -6.38
C ARG A 70 6.70 -45.96 -6.28
N ARG A 71 5.97 -47.05 -6.55
CA ARG A 71 4.49 -47.05 -6.44
C ARG A 71 4.02 -46.85 -5.01
N ALA A 72 4.67 -47.52 -4.05
CA ALA A 72 4.37 -47.34 -2.63
C ALA A 72 4.62 -45.89 -2.18
N ALA A 73 5.78 -45.32 -2.52
CA ALA A 73 6.13 -43.93 -2.20
C ALA A 73 5.10 -42.94 -2.76
N TRP A 74 4.64 -43.12 -4.01
CA TRP A 74 3.59 -42.27 -4.58
C TRP A 74 2.26 -42.37 -3.83
N ARG A 75 1.84 -43.57 -3.42
CA ARG A 75 0.60 -43.75 -2.65
C ARG A 75 0.69 -43.07 -1.29
N VAL A 76 1.80 -43.28 -0.57
CA VAL A 76 2.06 -42.65 0.74
C VAL A 76 2.10 -41.13 0.61
N MET A 77 2.82 -40.61 -0.38
CA MET A 77 2.90 -39.16 -0.62
C MET A 77 1.54 -38.56 -0.95
N LEU A 78 0.75 -39.17 -1.83
CA LEU A 78 -0.59 -38.67 -2.18
C LEU A 78 -1.56 -38.74 -1.00
N ALA A 79 -1.52 -39.82 -0.22
CA ALA A 79 -2.31 -39.94 1.01
C ALA A 79 -1.91 -38.84 2.02
N GLY A 80 -0.61 -38.64 2.25
CA GLY A 80 -0.10 -37.58 3.13
C GLY A 80 -0.49 -36.18 2.65
N CYS A 81 -0.35 -35.90 1.36
CA CYS A 81 -0.81 -34.64 0.74
C CYS A 81 -2.32 -34.44 0.93
N GLY A 82 -3.13 -35.49 0.76
CA GLY A 82 -4.58 -35.45 0.96
C GLY A 82 -4.95 -35.14 2.41
N VAL A 83 -4.34 -35.85 3.36
CA VAL A 83 -4.53 -35.61 4.81
C VAL A 83 -4.12 -34.19 5.16
N LEU A 84 -2.94 -33.74 4.71
CA LEU A 84 -2.45 -32.39 4.98
C LEU A 84 -3.40 -31.32 4.42
N ALA A 85 -3.90 -31.49 3.20
CA ALA A 85 -4.83 -30.54 2.60
C ALA A 85 -6.15 -30.46 3.38
N VAL A 86 -6.69 -31.59 3.83
CA VAL A 86 -7.90 -31.64 4.67
C VAL A 86 -7.66 -30.94 6.01
N VAL A 87 -6.56 -31.24 6.68
CA VAL A 87 -6.19 -30.62 7.97
C VAL A 87 -5.97 -29.12 7.80
N ALA A 88 -5.23 -28.69 6.78
CA ALA A 88 -4.98 -27.27 6.52
C ALA A 88 -6.28 -26.51 6.21
N LEU A 89 -7.19 -27.10 5.42
CA LEU A 89 -8.50 -26.51 5.13
C LEU A 89 -9.37 -26.42 6.40
N TRP A 90 -9.32 -27.43 7.26
CA TRP A 90 -10.01 -27.41 8.56
C TRP A 90 -9.51 -26.28 9.45
N TYR A 91 -8.21 -26.22 9.74
CA TYR A 91 -7.62 -25.16 10.57
C TYR A 91 -7.74 -23.77 9.97
N SER A 92 -7.73 -23.65 8.63
CA SER A 92 -7.90 -22.36 7.97
C SER A 92 -9.20 -21.66 8.35
N PHE A 93 -10.27 -22.41 8.64
CA PHE A 93 -11.52 -21.82 9.10
C PHE A 93 -11.32 -21.11 10.45
N ASP A 94 -10.70 -21.79 11.42
CA ASP A 94 -10.42 -21.24 12.74
C ASP A 94 -9.47 -20.05 12.66
N TRP A 95 -8.40 -20.13 11.86
CA TRP A 95 -7.47 -19.01 11.66
C TRP A 95 -8.14 -17.76 11.07
N GLN A 96 -9.07 -17.94 10.13
CA GLN A 96 -9.84 -16.81 9.59
C GLN A 96 -10.80 -16.23 10.64
N ARG A 97 -11.41 -17.08 11.47
CA ARG A 97 -12.27 -16.65 12.57
C ARG A 97 -11.48 -15.85 13.61
N ASP A 98 -10.30 -16.34 13.99
CA ASP A 98 -9.45 -15.73 15.00
C ASP A 98 -8.91 -14.38 14.53
N LEU A 99 -8.49 -14.27 13.25
CA LEU A 99 -8.11 -12.98 12.65
C LEU A 99 -9.26 -11.96 12.70
N ARG A 100 -10.48 -12.38 12.41
CA ARG A 100 -11.66 -11.50 12.49
C ARG A 100 -11.96 -11.10 13.94
N ALA A 101 -11.82 -12.03 14.88
CA ALA A 101 -11.99 -11.74 16.31
C ALA A 101 -10.95 -10.74 16.82
N LEU A 102 -9.68 -10.88 16.43
CA LEU A 102 -8.60 -9.94 16.76
C LEU A 102 -8.86 -8.52 16.26
N MET A 103 -9.68 -8.37 15.22
CA MET A 103 -10.06 -7.10 14.62
C MET A 103 -11.45 -6.60 15.03
N GLY A 104 -12.12 -7.30 15.95
CA GLY A 104 -13.48 -6.95 16.39
C GLY A 104 -14.55 -7.09 15.30
N MET A 105 -14.33 -7.96 14.30
CA MET A 105 -15.27 -8.22 13.21
C MET A 105 -16.23 -9.38 13.55
N ASP A 106 -17.36 -9.49 12.83
CA ASP A 106 -18.22 -10.68 12.91
C ASP A 106 -17.41 -11.93 12.55
N THR A 107 -17.36 -12.88 13.49
CA THR A 107 -16.62 -14.14 13.38
C THR A 107 -17.31 -15.18 12.52
N ARG A 108 -18.58 -14.96 12.13
CA ARG A 108 -19.26 -15.82 11.17
C ARG A 108 -18.67 -15.59 9.78
N ILE A 109 -18.09 -16.64 9.22
CA ILE A 109 -17.44 -16.59 7.90
C ILE A 109 -18.13 -17.53 6.92
N THR A 110 -18.25 -17.06 5.68
CA THR A 110 -18.59 -17.89 4.53
C THR A 110 -17.31 -18.54 4.00
N TRP A 111 -17.06 -19.77 4.45
CA TRP A 111 -15.88 -20.54 4.04
C TRP A 111 -16.32 -21.80 3.32
N PHE A 112 -15.93 -21.95 2.06
CA PHE A 112 -16.34 -23.06 1.20
C PHE A 112 -15.11 -23.90 0.78
N PRO A 113 -14.61 -24.83 1.63
CA PRO A 113 -13.44 -25.64 1.30
C PRO A 113 -13.50 -26.34 -0.08
N PRO A 114 -14.65 -26.91 -0.52
CA PRO A 114 -14.73 -27.51 -1.85
C PRO A 114 -14.50 -26.50 -2.98
N VAL A 115 -15.02 -25.28 -2.84
CA VAL A 115 -14.88 -24.21 -3.84
C VAL A 115 -13.45 -23.68 -3.85
N ILE A 116 -12.84 -23.47 -2.67
CA ILE A 116 -11.43 -23.08 -2.54
C ILE A 116 -10.55 -24.09 -3.29
N LEU A 117 -10.74 -25.38 -3.01
CA LEU A 117 -9.99 -26.45 -3.66
C LEU A 117 -10.22 -26.46 -5.18
N ALA A 118 -11.47 -26.32 -5.64
CA ALA A 118 -11.80 -26.28 -7.05
C ALA A 118 -11.11 -25.11 -7.77
N VAL A 119 -11.21 -23.89 -7.22
CA VAL A 119 -10.54 -22.70 -7.77
C VAL A 119 -9.03 -22.90 -7.81
N THR A 120 -8.43 -23.37 -6.71
CA THR A 120 -6.99 -23.66 -6.65
C THR A 120 -6.57 -24.64 -7.73
N LEU A 121 -7.27 -25.77 -7.87
CA LEU A 121 -6.93 -26.81 -8.83
C LEU A 121 -7.10 -26.36 -10.29
N VAL A 122 -8.17 -25.63 -10.61
CA VAL A 122 -8.43 -25.11 -11.95
C VAL A 122 -7.34 -24.11 -12.35
N LEU A 123 -7.06 -23.12 -11.50
CA LEU A 123 -6.04 -22.11 -11.78
C LEU A 123 -4.63 -22.71 -11.82
N PHE A 124 -4.33 -23.65 -10.92
CA PHE A 124 -3.07 -24.40 -10.95
C PHE A 124 -2.91 -25.18 -12.26
N ALA A 125 -3.96 -25.88 -12.70
CA ALA A 125 -3.93 -26.64 -13.95
C ALA A 125 -3.75 -25.72 -15.17
N ALA A 126 -4.42 -24.57 -15.19
CA ALA A 126 -4.26 -23.56 -16.24
C ALA A 126 -2.83 -22.99 -16.27
N ALA A 127 -2.28 -22.59 -15.12
CA ALA A 127 -0.92 -22.09 -15.01
C ALA A 127 0.12 -23.15 -15.41
N LEU A 128 -0.09 -24.40 -14.99
CA LEU A 128 0.78 -25.52 -15.37
C LEU A 128 0.70 -25.83 -16.87
N LEU A 129 -0.49 -25.75 -17.47
CA LEU A 129 -0.67 -25.93 -18.91
C LEU A 129 0.09 -24.83 -19.67
N ALA A 130 -0.07 -23.56 -19.27
CA ALA A 130 0.66 -22.44 -19.85
C ALA A 130 2.18 -22.66 -19.76
N ALA A 131 2.70 -23.01 -18.58
CA ALA A 131 4.12 -23.31 -18.39
C ALA A 131 4.61 -24.48 -19.27
N ARG A 132 3.78 -25.52 -19.48
CA ARG A 132 4.10 -26.65 -20.36
C ARG A 132 4.09 -26.26 -21.84
N LEU A 133 3.19 -25.37 -22.26
CA LEU A 133 3.14 -24.85 -23.62
C LEU A 133 4.36 -23.99 -23.93
N VAL A 134 4.74 -23.10 -23.00
CA VAL A 134 6.00 -22.33 -23.09
C VAL A 134 7.20 -23.27 -23.21
N ARG A 135 7.28 -24.30 -22.35
CA ARG A 135 8.35 -25.31 -22.43
C ARG A 135 8.36 -26.08 -23.75
N LEU A 136 7.19 -26.38 -24.32
CA LEU A 136 7.07 -27.06 -25.61
C LEU A 136 7.57 -26.16 -26.75
N GLY A 137 7.12 -24.91 -26.80
CA GLY A 137 7.59 -23.93 -27.77
C GLY A 137 9.10 -23.74 -27.68
N GLY A 138 9.61 -23.64 -26.46
CA GLY A 138 11.03 -23.52 -26.21
C GLY A 138 11.87 -24.70 -26.69
N ARG A 139 11.39 -25.93 -26.47
CA ARG A 139 12.06 -27.14 -27.00
C ARG A 139 12.05 -27.19 -28.53
N ARG A 140 10.97 -26.70 -29.18
CA ARG A 140 10.92 -26.63 -30.64
C ARG A 140 11.91 -25.60 -31.18
N LEU A 141 12.03 -24.46 -30.52
CA LEU A 141 13.00 -23.43 -30.87
C LEU A 141 14.43 -23.97 -30.72
N ILE A 142 14.78 -24.57 -29.59
CA ILE A 142 16.11 -25.16 -29.36
C ILE A 142 16.41 -26.23 -30.42
N ALA A 143 15.48 -27.18 -30.66
CA ALA A 143 15.68 -28.22 -31.66
C ALA A 143 15.78 -27.70 -33.11
N TRP A 144 15.23 -26.51 -33.38
CA TRP A 144 15.39 -25.83 -34.66
C TRP A 144 16.76 -25.15 -34.73
N LEU A 145 17.19 -24.47 -33.67
CA LEU A 145 18.51 -23.84 -33.55
C LEU A 145 19.66 -24.86 -33.63
N ASP A 146 19.50 -26.04 -33.01
CA ASP A 146 20.48 -27.13 -33.02
C ASP A 146 20.78 -27.65 -34.45
N ARG A 147 19.97 -27.29 -35.45
CA ARG A 147 20.24 -27.58 -36.87
C ARG A 147 21.29 -26.66 -37.49
N TYR A 148 21.50 -25.49 -36.91
CA TYR A 148 22.32 -24.42 -37.48
C TYR A 148 23.53 -24.07 -36.60
N VAL A 149 23.47 -24.35 -35.29
CA VAL A 149 24.54 -24.06 -34.33
C VAL A 149 24.86 -25.29 -33.47
N PRO A 150 26.07 -25.37 -32.88
CA PRO A 150 26.40 -26.42 -31.91
C PRO A 150 25.38 -26.50 -30.77
N VAL A 151 25.07 -27.71 -30.30
CA VAL A 151 24.01 -27.99 -29.30
C VAL A 151 24.12 -27.10 -28.05
N TYR A 152 25.33 -26.84 -27.56
CA TYR A 152 25.53 -25.97 -26.39
C TYR A 152 25.12 -24.52 -26.67
N VAL A 153 25.37 -24.03 -27.88
CA VAL A 153 25.00 -22.68 -28.34
C VAL A 153 23.50 -22.62 -28.59
N GLY A 154 22.91 -23.62 -29.25
CA GLY A 154 21.46 -23.70 -29.51
C GLY A 154 20.63 -23.74 -28.22
N HIS A 155 21.11 -24.47 -27.21
CA HIS A 155 20.53 -24.49 -25.88
C HIS A 155 20.65 -23.14 -25.15
N ALA A 156 21.84 -22.53 -25.14
CA ALA A 156 22.06 -21.24 -24.47
C ALA A 156 21.21 -20.13 -25.12
N VAL A 157 21.26 -20.01 -26.44
CA VAL A 157 20.48 -19.04 -27.22
C VAL A 157 18.99 -19.29 -27.07
N GLY A 158 18.54 -20.55 -27.17
CA GLY A 158 17.13 -20.87 -27.02
C GLY A 158 16.61 -20.53 -25.62
N VAL A 159 17.33 -20.87 -24.55
CA VAL A 159 16.96 -20.50 -23.17
C VAL A 159 16.92 -18.98 -23.00
N LEU A 160 17.91 -18.26 -23.51
CA LEU A 160 17.93 -16.80 -23.49
C LEU A 160 16.72 -16.21 -24.23
N VAL A 161 16.46 -16.66 -25.47
CA VAL A 161 15.34 -16.16 -26.28
C VAL A 161 14.00 -16.45 -25.60
N ILE A 162 13.76 -17.67 -25.10
CA ILE A 162 12.52 -18.00 -24.39
C ILE A 162 12.41 -17.22 -23.09
N GLY A 163 13.49 -17.14 -22.32
CA GLY A 163 13.55 -16.39 -21.07
C GLY A 163 13.22 -14.92 -21.29
N SER A 164 13.84 -14.29 -22.27
CA SER A 164 13.58 -12.91 -22.68
C SER A 164 12.15 -12.75 -23.20
N LEU A 165 11.64 -13.66 -24.04
CA LEU A 165 10.25 -13.60 -24.53
C LEU A 165 9.25 -13.73 -23.38
N VAL A 166 9.48 -14.62 -22.41
CA VAL A 166 8.64 -14.76 -21.22
C VAL A 166 8.73 -13.52 -20.35
N ALA A 167 9.93 -12.96 -20.16
CA ALA A 167 10.15 -11.75 -19.38
C ALA A 167 9.47 -10.54 -20.03
N VAL A 168 9.68 -10.33 -21.33
CA VAL A 168 9.04 -9.28 -22.14
C VAL A 168 7.53 -9.47 -22.16
N PHE A 169 7.03 -10.69 -22.38
CA PHE A 169 5.59 -10.95 -22.36
C PHE A 169 4.99 -10.68 -20.97
N ALA A 170 5.67 -11.11 -19.90
CA ALA A 170 5.22 -10.86 -18.53
C ALA A 170 5.25 -9.37 -18.18
N ASN A 171 6.31 -8.65 -18.57
CA ASN A 171 6.49 -7.24 -18.25
C ASN A 171 5.63 -6.34 -19.14
N ASP A 172 5.68 -6.51 -20.46
CA ASP A 172 5.11 -5.58 -21.41
C ASP A 172 3.67 -5.92 -21.79
N VAL A 173 3.32 -7.21 -21.90
CA VAL A 173 1.97 -7.62 -22.30
C VAL A 173 1.09 -7.83 -21.08
N LEU A 174 1.53 -8.62 -20.09
CA LEU A 174 0.72 -8.91 -18.91
C LEU A 174 0.71 -7.74 -17.93
N PHE A 175 1.88 -7.25 -17.52
CA PHE A 175 1.98 -6.23 -16.48
C PHE A 175 1.69 -4.83 -17.00
N ASN A 176 2.42 -4.34 -18.00
CA ASN A 176 2.16 -3.02 -18.59
C ASN A 176 0.80 -2.95 -19.28
N GLY A 177 0.34 -4.03 -19.92
CA GLY A 177 -1.02 -4.12 -20.46
C GLY A 177 -2.10 -4.04 -19.37
N PHE A 178 -1.92 -4.72 -18.22
CA PHE A 178 -2.82 -4.60 -17.07
C PHE A 178 -2.80 -3.18 -16.49
N VAL A 179 -1.61 -2.59 -16.32
CA VAL A 179 -1.45 -1.22 -15.80
C VAL A 179 -2.08 -0.20 -16.74
N ALA A 180 -1.84 -0.29 -18.05
CA ALA A 180 -2.45 0.58 -19.06
C ALA A 180 -3.98 0.44 -19.03
N ARG A 181 -4.50 -0.78 -18.99
CA ARG A 181 -5.94 -1.02 -18.89
C ARG A 181 -6.54 -0.44 -17.61
N MET A 182 -5.87 -0.60 -16.47
CA MET A 182 -6.28 -0.01 -15.20
C MET A 182 -6.25 1.51 -15.24
N SER A 183 -5.23 2.09 -15.87
CA SER A 183 -5.10 3.52 -16.11
C SER A 183 -6.26 4.03 -16.98
N ASP A 184 -6.63 3.34 -18.06
CA ASP A 184 -7.73 3.73 -18.94
C ASP A 184 -9.11 3.66 -18.23
N ILE A 185 -9.36 2.60 -17.44
CA ILE A 185 -10.59 2.52 -16.63
C ILE A 185 -10.63 3.68 -15.65
N SER A 186 -9.50 3.95 -15.01
CA SER A 186 -9.41 4.93 -13.93
C SER A 186 -9.38 6.36 -14.47
N SER A 187 -8.88 6.62 -15.68
CA SER A 187 -8.96 7.93 -16.33
C SER A 187 -10.41 8.26 -16.72
N VAL A 188 -11.15 7.29 -17.25
CA VAL A 188 -12.61 7.46 -17.47
C VAL A 188 -13.34 7.69 -16.14
N ALA A 189 -12.96 6.98 -15.08
CA ALA A 189 -13.49 7.26 -13.75
C ALA A 189 -13.06 8.66 -13.24
N ASN A 190 -11.86 9.13 -13.59
CA ASN A 190 -11.33 10.43 -13.21
C ASN A 190 -12.11 11.59 -13.83
N ASP A 191 -12.73 11.40 -14.99
CA ASP A 191 -13.64 12.39 -15.58
C ASP A 191 -14.96 12.52 -14.80
N GLY A 192 -15.27 11.54 -13.95
CA GLY A 192 -16.45 11.51 -13.11
C GLY A 192 -16.39 12.45 -11.90
N THR A 193 -17.53 12.58 -11.22
CA THR A 193 -17.65 13.30 -9.95
C THR A 193 -18.34 12.38 -8.93
N HIS A 194 -17.85 12.36 -7.69
CA HIS A 194 -18.49 11.56 -6.64
C HIS A 194 -19.93 12.03 -6.37
N PRO A 195 -20.87 11.13 -6.03
CA PRO A 195 -22.24 11.52 -5.71
C PRO A 195 -22.30 12.58 -4.61
N GLY A 196 -23.09 13.63 -4.83
CA GLY A 196 -23.25 14.75 -3.89
C GLY A 196 -22.15 15.81 -3.93
N VAL A 197 -21.05 15.58 -4.65
CA VAL A 197 -19.99 16.58 -4.87
C VAL A 197 -20.41 17.50 -6.02
N ARG A 198 -20.29 18.81 -5.80
CA ARG A 198 -20.66 19.85 -6.78
C ARG A 198 -19.54 20.89 -6.89
N PRO A 199 -19.45 21.62 -8.02
CA PRO A 199 -18.53 22.74 -8.16
C PRO A 199 -18.69 23.72 -6.99
N PRO A 200 -17.59 24.17 -6.36
CA PRO A 200 -17.65 25.08 -5.24
C PRO A 200 -18.12 26.47 -5.70
N ALA A 201 -19.00 27.09 -4.93
CA ALA A 201 -19.39 28.49 -5.14
C ALA A 201 -18.35 29.49 -4.58
N SER A 202 -17.36 28.99 -3.83
CA SER A 202 -16.35 29.81 -3.16
C SER A 202 -15.15 30.10 -4.05
N ALA A 203 -14.68 31.35 -4.00
CA ALA A 203 -13.44 31.75 -4.65
C ALA A 203 -12.18 31.21 -3.93
N TYR A 204 -12.30 30.66 -2.73
CA TYR A 204 -11.19 30.10 -1.93
C TYR A 204 -10.87 28.64 -2.26
N LEU A 205 -11.66 28.00 -3.12
CA LEU A 205 -11.54 26.59 -3.47
C LEU A 205 -11.21 26.48 -4.96
N SER A 206 -10.24 25.63 -5.31
CA SER A 206 -9.91 25.38 -6.72
C SER A 206 -11.11 24.80 -7.48
N GLY A 207 -11.25 25.19 -8.75
CA GLY A 207 -12.43 24.90 -9.58
C GLY A 207 -13.66 25.77 -9.26
N GLY A 208 -13.54 26.70 -8.31
CA GLY A 208 -14.57 27.72 -8.02
C GLY A 208 -14.39 29.01 -8.82
N PRO A 209 -15.22 30.05 -8.55
CA PRO A 209 -15.11 31.33 -9.23
C PRO A 209 -13.71 31.94 -9.14
N LYS A 210 -13.20 32.42 -10.28
CA LYS A 210 -11.86 33.02 -10.43
C LYS A 210 -10.68 32.05 -10.24
N SER A 211 -10.91 30.75 -10.08
CA SER A 211 -9.82 29.76 -10.01
C SER A 211 -9.00 29.74 -11.29
N LEU A 212 -7.68 29.53 -11.17
CA LEU A 212 -6.79 29.34 -12.31
C LEU A 212 -6.91 27.94 -12.94
N VAL A 213 -7.68 27.05 -12.31
CA VAL A 213 -7.98 25.69 -12.80
C VAL A 213 -9.49 25.53 -12.92
N SER A 214 -9.93 24.81 -13.96
CA SER A 214 -11.36 24.52 -14.13
C SER A 214 -11.79 23.40 -13.19
N TRP A 215 -13.08 23.33 -12.88
CA TRP A 215 -13.65 22.22 -12.12
C TRP A 215 -13.36 20.87 -12.80
N GLU A 216 -13.41 20.86 -14.13
CA GLU A 216 -13.19 19.68 -14.95
C GLU A 216 -11.74 19.19 -14.83
N SER A 217 -10.76 20.09 -14.86
CA SER A 217 -9.33 19.75 -14.87
C SER A 217 -8.79 19.25 -13.52
N LEU A 218 -9.58 19.32 -12.45
CA LEU A 218 -9.21 18.80 -11.11
C LEU A 218 -9.17 17.27 -11.05
N GLY A 219 -9.86 16.59 -11.97
CA GLY A 219 -10.11 15.15 -11.87
C GLY A 219 -11.03 14.78 -10.70
N ARG A 220 -11.47 13.52 -10.65
CA ARG A 220 -12.50 13.05 -9.72
C ARG A 220 -12.14 13.27 -8.25
N GLU A 221 -10.91 12.98 -7.87
CA GLU A 221 -10.48 13.11 -6.48
C GLU A 221 -10.14 14.56 -6.10
N GLY A 222 -9.65 15.37 -7.03
CA GLY A 222 -9.51 16.81 -6.83
C GLY A 222 -10.85 17.51 -6.64
N ARG A 223 -11.86 17.15 -7.45
CA ARG A 223 -13.26 17.61 -7.29
C ARG A 223 -13.82 17.22 -5.93
N ARG A 224 -13.56 15.99 -5.47
CA ARG A 224 -13.96 15.56 -4.12
C ARG A 224 -13.26 16.40 -3.05
N PHE A 225 -11.94 16.58 -3.16
CA PHE A 225 -11.16 17.34 -2.18
C PHE A 225 -11.66 18.79 -2.05
N THR A 226 -11.90 19.50 -3.16
CA THR A 226 -12.37 20.89 -3.11
C THR A 226 -13.87 21.00 -2.81
N GLY A 227 -14.70 20.12 -3.39
CA GLY A 227 -16.16 20.16 -3.23
C GLY A 227 -16.69 19.65 -1.89
N THR A 228 -15.82 19.13 -1.01
CA THR A 228 -16.19 18.66 0.33
C THR A 228 -15.58 19.47 1.48
N ALA A 229 -15.03 20.66 1.19
CA ALA A 229 -14.50 21.55 2.21
C ALA A 229 -15.51 21.86 3.33
N ALA A 230 -15.04 21.94 4.58
CA ALA A 230 -15.91 22.25 5.70
C ALA A 230 -16.49 23.67 5.56
N THR A 231 -17.82 23.77 5.64
CA THR A 231 -18.50 25.06 5.52
C THR A 231 -18.33 25.88 6.80
N PRO A 232 -18.31 27.23 6.73
CA PRO A 232 -18.30 28.08 7.92
C PRO A 232 -19.45 27.79 8.90
N SER A 233 -20.61 27.31 8.41
CA SER A 233 -21.72 26.90 9.26
C SER A 233 -21.41 25.65 10.10
N ARG A 234 -20.79 24.61 9.51
CA ARG A 234 -20.37 23.40 10.22
C ARG A 234 -19.25 23.70 11.22
N LEU A 235 -18.28 24.50 10.80
CA LEU A 235 -17.17 24.93 11.64
C LEU A 235 -17.65 25.74 12.84
N ARG A 236 -18.57 26.69 12.65
CA ARG A 236 -19.21 27.45 13.73
C ARG A 236 -20.03 26.56 14.67
N ALA A 237 -20.76 25.59 14.13
CA ALA A 237 -21.54 24.65 14.94
C ALA A 237 -20.64 23.81 15.87
N PHE A 238 -19.45 23.42 15.39
CA PHE A 238 -18.47 22.71 16.21
C PHE A 238 -17.78 23.64 17.23
N SER A 239 -17.28 24.78 16.79
CA SER A 239 -16.38 25.63 17.58
C SER A 239 -17.10 26.63 18.49
N GLY A 240 -18.40 26.90 18.26
CA GLY A 240 -19.17 27.94 18.94
C GLY A 240 -18.74 29.37 18.58
N ARG A 241 -17.81 29.55 17.64
CA ARG A 241 -17.18 30.84 17.30
C ARG A 241 -17.37 31.18 15.82
N PRO A 242 -17.36 32.47 15.42
CA PRO A 242 -17.35 32.84 14.01
C PRO A 242 -16.23 32.12 13.25
N ALA A 243 -16.60 31.39 12.20
CA ALA A 243 -15.69 30.60 11.38
C ALA A 243 -15.37 31.33 10.08
N THR A 244 -14.17 31.08 9.55
CA THR A 244 -13.78 31.53 8.21
C THR A 244 -13.94 30.38 7.22
N GLU A 245 -14.08 30.69 5.94
CA GLU A 245 -14.02 29.66 4.91
C GLU A 245 -12.58 29.16 4.73
N PRO A 246 -12.35 27.83 4.70
CA PRO A 246 -11.03 27.26 4.46
C PRO A 246 -10.59 27.41 3.00
N ILE A 247 -9.28 27.32 2.77
CA ILE A 247 -8.69 27.32 1.43
C ILE A 247 -8.23 25.91 1.09
N ARG A 248 -8.69 25.37 -0.04
CA ARG A 248 -8.24 24.11 -0.63
C ARG A 248 -7.80 24.35 -2.07
N VAL A 249 -6.49 24.25 -2.30
CA VAL A 249 -5.87 24.31 -3.61
C VAL A 249 -5.58 22.89 -4.10
N TYR A 250 -5.99 22.60 -5.32
CA TYR A 250 -5.74 21.29 -5.93
C TYR A 250 -5.44 21.44 -7.41
N ILE A 251 -4.37 20.77 -7.87
CA ILE A 251 -3.99 20.74 -9.28
C ILE A 251 -4.12 19.32 -9.82
N GLY A 252 -5.08 19.10 -10.73
CA GLY A 252 -5.25 17.81 -11.40
C GLY A 252 -4.21 17.58 -12.50
N LEU A 253 -4.18 16.36 -13.05
CA LEU A 253 -3.24 15.99 -14.11
C LEU A 253 -3.42 16.84 -15.38
N ASP A 254 -4.67 17.10 -15.77
CA ASP A 254 -4.99 17.84 -17.00
C ASP A 254 -4.89 19.37 -16.81
N SER A 255 -4.52 19.84 -15.61
CA SER A 255 -4.41 21.27 -15.31
C SER A 255 -3.11 21.90 -15.82
N ALA A 256 -2.06 21.11 -16.06
CA ALA A 256 -0.80 21.61 -16.63
C ALA A 256 0.02 20.48 -17.28
N ALA A 257 0.88 20.84 -18.25
CA ALA A 257 1.60 19.88 -19.09
C ALA A 257 2.77 19.13 -18.41
N SER A 258 3.22 19.57 -17.23
CA SER A 258 4.35 18.94 -16.52
C SER A 258 4.23 19.11 -15.00
N THR A 259 4.88 18.24 -14.25
CA THR A 259 4.92 18.29 -12.78
C THR A 259 5.43 19.63 -12.25
N ALA A 260 6.46 20.22 -12.88
CA ALA A 260 6.95 21.54 -12.51
C ALA A 260 5.92 22.64 -12.81
N ALA A 261 5.20 22.55 -13.93
CA ALA A 261 4.14 23.48 -14.27
C ALA A 261 2.93 23.35 -13.34
N GLN A 262 2.59 22.13 -12.91
CA GLN A 262 1.56 21.86 -11.91
C GLN A 262 1.92 22.51 -10.56
N ALA A 263 3.17 22.32 -10.08
CA ALA A 263 3.63 22.92 -8.84
C ALA A 263 3.63 24.46 -8.90
N ALA A 264 4.10 25.05 -10.00
CA ALA A 264 4.05 26.50 -10.21
C ALA A 264 2.61 27.03 -10.25
N LEU A 265 1.68 26.29 -10.88
CA LEU A 265 0.26 26.63 -10.90
C LEU A 265 -0.36 26.53 -9.50
N ALA A 266 0.03 25.53 -8.70
CA ALA A 266 -0.40 25.39 -7.31
C ALA A 266 -0.01 26.62 -6.48
N VAL A 267 1.23 27.10 -6.62
CA VAL A 267 1.69 28.32 -5.93
C VAL A 267 0.90 29.55 -6.36
N ARG A 268 0.65 29.75 -7.66
CA ARG A 268 -0.17 30.88 -8.13
C ARG A 268 -1.60 30.84 -7.60
N GLU A 269 -2.18 29.65 -7.53
CA GLU A 269 -3.54 29.46 -6.98
C GLU A 269 -3.57 29.69 -5.46
N LEU A 270 -2.50 29.31 -4.74
CA LEU A 270 -2.31 29.67 -3.32
C LEU A 270 -2.18 31.19 -3.11
N GLU A 271 -1.45 31.88 -3.96
CA GLU A 271 -1.34 33.35 -3.91
C GLU A 271 -2.68 34.02 -4.15
N ARG A 272 -3.40 33.59 -5.19
CA ARG A 272 -4.73 34.10 -5.56
C ARG A 272 -5.74 33.99 -4.41
N THR A 273 -5.70 32.89 -3.68
CA THR A 273 -6.62 32.62 -2.56
C THR A 273 -6.20 33.30 -1.25
N GLY A 274 -5.02 33.92 -1.20
CA GLY A 274 -4.46 34.51 0.02
C GLY A 274 -3.98 33.46 1.02
N ALA A 275 -3.64 32.25 0.56
CA ALA A 275 -3.26 31.12 1.41
C ALA A 275 -2.11 31.42 2.37
N PHE A 276 -1.11 32.18 1.89
CA PHE A 276 0.07 32.57 2.67
C PHE A 276 -0.24 33.52 3.82
N GLY A 277 -1.44 34.10 3.90
CA GLY A 277 -1.90 34.91 5.03
C GLY A 277 -2.65 34.11 6.11
N ARG A 278 -2.84 32.79 5.92
CA ARG A 278 -3.46 31.93 6.94
C ARG A 278 -2.46 31.61 8.06
N PRO A 279 -2.90 31.23 9.26
CA PRO A 279 -1.98 30.78 10.30
C PRO A 279 -1.36 29.40 10.01
N VAL A 280 -1.98 28.61 9.13
CA VAL A 280 -1.53 27.26 8.75
C VAL A 280 -1.63 27.09 7.23
N LEU A 281 -0.55 26.59 6.65
CA LEU A 281 -0.47 26.11 5.28
C LEU A 281 -0.01 24.65 5.30
N ALA A 282 -0.85 23.71 4.86
CA ALA A 282 -0.50 22.31 4.77
C ALA A 282 -0.21 21.89 3.32
N VAL A 283 0.92 21.23 3.11
CA VAL A 283 1.24 20.54 1.85
C VAL A 283 0.86 19.08 2.02
N LEU A 284 -0.04 18.60 1.17
CA LEU A 284 -0.65 17.29 1.27
C LEU A 284 -0.21 16.41 0.09
N GLY A 285 0.38 15.27 0.41
CA GLY A 285 0.68 14.23 -0.57
C GLY A 285 -0.58 13.47 -0.93
N THR A 286 -0.68 13.05 -2.19
CA THR A 286 -1.85 12.34 -2.71
C THR A 286 -1.56 10.87 -2.93
N THR A 287 -2.59 10.03 -2.93
CA THR A 287 -2.44 8.61 -3.26
C THR A 287 -2.89 8.34 -4.68
N GLY A 288 -2.02 7.73 -5.49
CA GLY A 288 -2.35 7.16 -6.79
C GLY A 288 -3.13 8.12 -7.68
N THR A 289 -4.45 7.93 -7.74
CA THR A 289 -5.44 8.74 -8.48
C THR A 289 -5.54 10.20 -8.03
N GLY A 290 -4.72 10.67 -7.08
CA GLY A 290 -4.79 12.02 -6.53
C GLY A 290 -5.63 12.15 -5.25
N TRP A 291 -5.98 11.03 -4.62
CA TRP A 291 -6.83 11.06 -3.43
C TRP A 291 -6.10 11.64 -2.20
N VAL A 292 -6.82 12.46 -1.44
CA VAL A 292 -6.43 12.96 -0.12
C VAL A 292 -7.47 12.48 0.88
N ASP A 293 -7.03 11.91 2.01
CA ASP A 293 -7.93 11.51 3.08
C ASP A 293 -8.67 12.73 3.65
N PRO A 294 -10.02 12.77 3.59
CA PRO A 294 -10.79 13.83 4.23
C PRO A 294 -10.47 14.02 5.70
N HIS A 295 -10.15 12.96 6.45
CA HIS A 295 -9.82 13.10 7.87
C HIS A 295 -8.56 13.96 8.09
N ILE A 296 -7.61 13.93 7.15
CA ILE A 296 -6.41 14.80 7.20
C ILE A 296 -6.84 16.27 7.03
N ALA A 297 -7.65 16.55 6.01
CA ALA A 297 -8.04 17.91 5.64
C ALA A 297 -9.05 18.51 6.64
N ASP A 298 -10.12 17.78 6.93
CA ASP A 298 -11.23 18.22 7.78
C ASP A 298 -10.73 18.48 9.21
N THR A 299 -9.85 17.62 9.74
CA THR A 299 -9.28 17.81 11.09
C THR A 299 -8.63 19.19 11.24
N LEU A 300 -7.78 19.58 10.29
CA LEU A 300 -7.13 20.89 10.34
C LEU A 300 -8.15 22.03 10.23
N GLU A 301 -9.15 21.90 9.36
CA GLU A 301 -10.21 22.90 9.21
C GLU A 301 -11.01 23.09 10.49
N TYR A 302 -11.42 22.02 11.16
CA TYR A 302 -12.13 22.09 12.44
C TYR A 302 -11.24 22.63 13.57
N MET A 303 -9.98 22.19 13.65
CA MET A 303 -9.03 22.66 14.67
C MET A 303 -8.82 24.18 14.58
N TYR A 304 -8.60 24.70 13.38
CA TYR A 304 -8.32 26.11 13.14
C TYR A 304 -9.55 26.94 12.75
N ASN A 305 -10.75 26.38 12.90
CA ASN A 305 -12.04 27.04 12.59
C ASN A 305 -12.08 27.66 11.18
N GLY A 306 -11.55 26.92 10.20
CA GLY A 306 -11.44 27.30 8.79
C GLY A 306 -10.33 28.31 8.46
N ARG A 307 -9.48 28.66 9.43
CA ARG A 307 -8.28 29.48 9.20
C ARG A 307 -7.12 28.62 8.69
N THR A 308 -7.35 27.86 7.64
CA THR A 308 -6.38 26.95 7.03
C THR A 308 -6.23 27.22 5.54
N ALA A 309 -5.05 26.93 5.02
CA ALA A 309 -4.84 26.70 3.60
C ALA A 309 -4.19 25.34 3.40
N MET A 310 -4.61 24.63 2.37
CA MET A 310 -4.10 23.31 2.03
C MET A 310 -3.86 23.21 0.54
N VAL A 311 -2.81 22.50 0.15
CA VAL A 311 -2.45 22.28 -1.25
C VAL A 311 -2.11 20.82 -1.52
N ALA A 312 -2.62 20.29 -2.63
CA ALA A 312 -2.33 18.95 -3.13
C ALA A 312 -2.25 18.97 -4.66
N MET A 313 -1.63 17.94 -5.26
CA MET A 313 -1.67 17.76 -6.71
C MET A 313 -1.69 16.30 -7.11
N GLN A 314 -2.28 16.02 -8.26
CA GLN A 314 -2.39 14.68 -8.84
C GLN A 314 -1.17 14.34 -9.70
N TYR A 315 -0.67 13.10 -9.58
CA TYR A 315 0.47 12.62 -10.38
C TYR A 315 0.18 11.34 -11.18
N SER A 316 -0.91 10.61 -10.93
CA SER A 316 -1.28 9.39 -11.66
C SER A 316 -2.80 9.19 -11.75
N TYR A 317 -3.21 8.36 -12.71
CA TYR A 317 -4.56 7.81 -12.83
C TYR A 317 -4.69 6.44 -12.14
N LEU A 318 -3.60 5.82 -11.70
CA LEU A 318 -3.63 4.47 -11.17
C LEU A 318 -4.11 4.42 -9.71
N PRO A 319 -4.84 3.36 -9.30
CA PRO A 319 -5.16 3.13 -7.89
C PRO A 319 -3.90 2.99 -7.03
N SER A 320 -3.99 3.40 -5.76
CA SER A 320 -2.84 3.54 -4.84
C SER A 320 -1.96 2.29 -4.72
N TRP A 321 -2.54 1.09 -4.55
CA TRP A 321 -1.77 -0.15 -4.46
C TRP A 321 -1.02 -0.49 -5.75
N VAL A 322 -1.58 -0.14 -6.92
CA VAL A 322 -0.92 -0.32 -8.22
C VAL A 322 0.18 0.71 -8.37
N SER A 323 -0.09 1.99 -8.11
CA SER A 323 0.91 3.05 -8.13
C SER A 323 2.09 2.75 -7.21
N PHE A 324 1.87 2.05 -6.10
CA PHE A 324 2.92 1.65 -5.19
C PHE A 324 3.86 0.62 -5.79
N LEU A 325 3.40 -0.17 -6.76
CA LEU A 325 4.23 -1.12 -7.47
C LEU A 325 4.96 -0.48 -8.66
N VAL A 326 4.40 0.58 -9.28
CA VAL A 326 4.86 1.04 -10.62
C VAL A 326 5.17 2.54 -10.77
N ASP A 327 4.63 3.42 -9.93
CA ASP A 327 4.68 4.88 -10.12
C ASP A 327 5.44 5.62 -9.01
N ARG A 328 6.32 4.93 -8.26
CA ARG A 328 7.07 5.54 -7.15
C ARG A 328 7.91 6.74 -7.59
N GLU A 329 8.52 6.69 -8.77
CA GLU A 329 9.34 7.80 -9.27
C GLU A 329 8.50 9.04 -9.60
N LYS A 330 7.29 8.85 -10.17
CA LYS A 330 6.36 9.96 -10.44
C LYS A 330 5.87 10.60 -9.14
N ALA A 331 5.50 9.78 -8.15
CA ALA A 331 5.13 10.26 -6.81
C ALA A 331 6.29 11.06 -6.17
N ALA A 332 7.53 10.54 -6.25
CA ALA A 332 8.71 11.22 -5.72
C ALA A 332 9.02 12.56 -6.42
N ALA A 333 8.83 12.64 -7.74
CA ALA A 333 9.01 13.88 -8.49
C ALA A 333 7.92 14.91 -8.15
N ALA A 334 6.67 14.45 -7.99
CA ALA A 334 5.52 15.27 -7.63
C ALA A 334 5.69 15.94 -6.26
N GLY A 335 5.97 15.15 -5.22
CA GLY A 335 6.11 15.67 -3.85
C GLY A 335 7.26 16.65 -3.71
N ARG A 336 8.41 16.36 -4.33
CA ARG A 336 9.54 17.29 -4.42
C ARG A 336 9.14 18.60 -5.09
N ALA A 337 8.58 18.53 -6.30
CA ALA A 337 8.21 19.74 -7.04
C ALA A 337 7.22 20.61 -6.27
N LEU A 338 6.18 20.01 -5.68
CA LEU A 338 5.16 20.74 -4.93
C LEU A 338 5.75 21.38 -3.67
N PHE A 339 6.45 20.60 -2.84
CA PHE A 339 7.00 21.10 -1.58
C PHE A 339 8.01 22.22 -1.83
N GLU A 340 8.96 22.02 -2.76
CA GLU A 340 9.99 23.03 -3.07
C GLU A 340 9.37 24.33 -3.58
N ALA A 341 8.39 24.27 -4.48
CA ALA A 341 7.74 25.47 -5.01
C ALA A 341 6.98 26.25 -3.92
N VAL A 342 6.25 25.54 -3.05
CA VAL A 342 5.55 26.15 -1.91
C VAL A 342 6.54 26.75 -0.92
N ARG A 343 7.62 26.02 -0.62
CA ARG A 343 8.65 26.42 0.33
C ARG A 343 9.40 27.67 -0.14
N GLU A 344 9.79 27.72 -1.41
CA GLU A 344 10.44 28.88 -2.03
C GLU A 344 9.57 30.14 -1.87
N ARG A 345 8.26 30.03 -2.13
CA ARG A 345 7.35 31.16 -1.94
C ARG A 345 7.15 31.53 -0.47
N TRP A 346 7.08 30.53 0.41
CA TRP A 346 6.95 30.72 1.85
C TRP A 346 8.16 31.46 2.44
N GLU A 347 9.38 31.15 1.99
CA GLU A 347 10.62 31.77 2.49
C GLU A 347 10.72 33.26 2.14
N ARG A 348 10.10 33.69 1.04
CA ARG A 348 10.00 35.11 0.67
C ARG A 348 9.12 35.95 1.60
N LEU A 349 8.31 35.31 2.45
CA LEU A 349 7.52 36.02 3.45
C LEU A 349 8.42 36.51 4.60
N PRO A 350 8.13 37.67 5.21
CA PRO A 350 8.77 38.10 6.45
C PRO A 350 8.62 37.04 7.54
N THR A 351 9.68 36.82 8.34
CA THR A 351 9.73 35.74 9.34
C THR A 351 8.52 35.71 10.29
N GLY A 352 8.01 36.88 10.72
CA GLY A 352 6.86 36.99 11.61
C GLY A 352 5.48 36.82 10.95
N ALA A 353 5.43 36.76 9.61
CA ALA A 353 4.19 36.64 8.83
C ALA A 353 4.00 35.26 8.19
N ARG A 354 4.93 34.33 8.44
CA ARG A 354 4.92 33.00 7.81
C ARG A 354 3.84 32.11 8.45
N PRO A 355 2.98 31.44 7.65
CA PRO A 355 2.09 30.41 8.17
C PRO A 355 2.92 29.26 8.74
N ARG A 356 2.39 28.52 9.69
CA ARG A 356 2.96 27.21 10.04
C ARG A 356 2.89 26.31 8.81
N LEU A 357 4.02 25.78 8.37
CA LEU A 357 4.11 24.88 7.22
C LEU A 357 4.00 23.43 7.72
N LEU A 358 2.88 22.79 7.44
CA LEU A 358 2.57 21.42 7.89
C LEU A 358 2.60 20.43 6.71
N LEU A 359 2.91 19.17 7.01
CA LEU A 359 2.98 18.10 6.01
C LEU A 359 2.05 16.97 6.39
N SER A 360 1.38 16.37 5.42
CA SER A 360 0.65 15.13 5.66
C SER A 360 0.37 14.35 4.39
N GLY A 361 0.25 13.04 4.52
CA GLY A 361 -0.15 12.16 3.44
C GLY A 361 -0.42 10.78 3.98
N GLU A 362 -1.37 10.09 3.36
CA GLU A 362 -1.65 8.68 3.61
C GLU A 362 -0.92 7.83 2.57
N SER A 363 -0.43 6.64 2.93
CA SER A 363 0.08 5.67 1.97
C SER A 363 1.20 6.25 1.08
N LEU A 364 1.04 6.17 -0.24
CA LEU A 364 1.89 6.84 -1.22
C LEU A 364 1.99 8.35 -1.06
N GLY A 365 0.99 9.03 -0.50
CA GLY A 365 1.08 10.47 -0.21
C GLY A 365 2.12 10.77 0.88
N SER A 366 2.30 9.86 1.85
CA SER A 366 3.40 9.99 2.82
C SER A 366 4.75 9.77 2.15
N TYR A 367 4.85 8.76 1.26
CA TYR A 367 6.04 8.50 0.47
C TYR A 367 6.37 9.71 -0.39
N GLU A 368 5.40 10.24 -1.14
CA GLU A 368 5.51 11.41 -2.00
C GLU A 368 6.19 12.58 -1.28
N LEU A 369 5.70 12.94 -0.10
CA LEU A 369 6.23 14.08 0.65
C LEU A 369 7.59 13.80 1.30
N GLU A 370 7.86 12.59 1.80
CA GLU A 370 9.17 12.27 2.37
C GLU A 370 10.31 12.43 1.35
N GLN A 371 10.03 12.29 0.05
CA GLN A 371 11.03 12.44 -1.02
C GLN A 371 11.55 13.87 -1.17
N ALA A 372 10.89 14.86 -0.56
CA ALA A 372 11.37 16.24 -0.51
C ALA A 372 12.48 16.48 0.51
N PHE A 373 12.82 15.48 1.33
CA PHE A 373 13.74 15.63 2.45
C PHE A 373 14.86 14.59 2.45
N GLY A 374 16.03 15.02 2.91
CA GLY A 374 17.20 14.17 3.08
C GLY A 374 17.08 13.20 4.25
N ASP A 375 16.50 13.63 5.38
CA ASP A 375 16.31 12.89 6.64
C ASP A 375 15.26 13.55 7.54
N LEU A 376 15.11 13.04 8.78
CA LEU A 376 14.16 13.59 9.73
C LEU A 376 14.56 15.00 10.17
N GLU A 377 15.87 15.24 10.31
CA GLU A 377 16.47 16.52 10.69
C GLU A 377 16.18 17.60 9.64
N ASP A 378 16.36 17.30 8.35
CA ASP A 378 16.00 18.16 7.22
C ASP A 378 14.50 18.45 7.17
N LEU A 379 13.66 17.44 7.41
CA LEU A 379 12.20 17.60 7.47
C LEU A 379 11.80 18.61 8.54
N VAL A 380 12.30 18.48 9.77
CA VAL A 380 11.94 19.39 10.87
C VAL A 380 12.67 20.73 10.81
N ALA A 381 13.75 20.86 10.02
CA ALA A 381 14.38 22.15 9.74
C ALA A 381 13.53 22.98 8.75
N ARG A 382 12.76 22.32 7.88
CA ARG A 382 12.04 22.95 6.76
C ARG A 382 10.52 22.99 6.92
N ALA A 383 9.96 22.25 7.88
CA ALA A 383 8.54 22.23 8.22
C ALA A 383 8.26 22.26 9.73
N ASP A 384 7.12 22.81 10.13
CA ASP A 384 6.71 23.00 11.52
C ASP A 384 6.05 21.76 12.16
N GLY A 385 5.84 20.70 11.37
CA GLY A 385 5.35 19.41 11.82
C GLY A 385 4.74 18.57 10.70
N ALA A 386 4.64 17.26 10.94
CA ALA A 386 4.10 16.32 9.96
C ALA A 386 3.24 15.21 10.59
N VAL A 387 2.20 14.79 9.90
CA VAL A 387 1.42 13.59 10.22
C VAL A 387 1.37 12.68 8.99
N PHE A 388 2.09 11.56 9.03
CA PHE A 388 2.08 10.56 7.98
C PHE A 388 1.26 9.36 8.40
N VAL A 389 0.44 8.85 7.49
CA VAL A 389 -0.56 7.82 7.77
C VAL A 389 -0.28 6.59 6.91
N GLY A 390 -0.15 5.41 7.51
CA GLY A 390 0.15 4.16 6.81
C GLY A 390 1.35 4.25 5.85
N PRO A 391 2.53 4.71 6.32
CA PRO A 391 3.70 4.84 5.47
C PRO A 391 4.09 3.47 4.89
N PRO A 392 4.16 3.32 3.55
CA PRO A 392 4.65 2.09 2.98
C PRO A 392 6.12 1.90 3.37
N ASN A 393 6.59 0.65 3.37
CA ASN A 393 8.00 0.40 3.70
C ASN A 393 9.01 1.06 2.76
N ALA A 394 8.57 1.70 1.66
CA ALA A 394 9.43 2.40 0.73
C ALA A 394 9.83 3.81 1.22
N ASN A 395 9.17 4.32 2.26
CA ASN A 395 9.44 5.64 2.85
C ASN A 395 10.88 5.70 3.42
N PRO A 396 11.75 6.58 2.89
CA PRO A 396 13.17 6.59 3.25
C PRO A 396 13.44 7.08 4.68
N ILE A 397 12.66 8.04 5.19
CA ILE A 397 12.81 8.52 6.57
C ILE A 397 12.25 7.45 7.50
N TRP A 398 11.03 6.97 7.23
CA TRP A 398 10.42 5.88 7.99
C TRP A 398 11.33 4.64 8.11
N GLN A 399 11.98 4.21 7.02
CA GLN A 399 12.90 3.07 7.03
C GLN A 399 14.06 3.30 8.00
N ARG A 400 14.66 4.49 7.98
CA ARG A 400 15.78 4.84 8.86
C ARG A 400 15.35 4.91 10.31
N LEU A 401 14.20 5.51 10.61
CA LEU A 401 13.66 5.56 11.97
C LEU A 401 13.37 4.15 12.50
N THR A 402 12.78 3.29 11.67
CA THR A 402 12.45 1.91 12.04
C THR A 402 13.70 1.04 12.21
N ALA A 403 14.70 1.21 11.35
CA ALA A 403 15.97 0.49 11.43
C ALA A 403 16.85 0.96 12.59
N GLY A 404 16.88 2.28 12.84
CA GLY A 404 17.65 2.95 13.89
C GLY A 404 16.91 3.10 15.22
N ARG A 405 15.77 2.43 15.39
CA ARG A 405 14.96 2.49 16.61
C ARG A 405 15.75 2.05 17.86
N ASP A 406 15.39 2.62 19.00
CA ASP A 406 15.95 2.33 20.31
C ASP A 406 15.79 0.85 20.66
N ARG A 407 16.81 0.29 21.34
CA ARG A 407 16.85 -1.12 21.70
C ARG A 407 15.65 -1.49 22.58
N GLY A 408 14.98 -2.59 22.22
CA GLY A 408 13.79 -3.08 22.92
C GLY A 408 12.48 -2.50 22.41
N SER A 409 12.49 -1.47 21.56
CA SER A 409 11.27 -1.01 20.91
C SER A 409 10.82 -1.96 19.79
N PRO A 410 9.52 -2.30 19.71
CA PRO A 410 9.02 -3.19 18.67
C PRO A 410 9.05 -2.48 17.31
N VAL A 411 9.29 -3.24 16.23
CA VAL A 411 9.32 -2.67 14.87
C VAL A 411 7.98 -2.10 14.41
N TRP A 412 6.86 -2.59 14.97
CA TRP A 412 5.51 -2.11 14.65
C TRP A 412 5.15 -0.80 15.36
N ARG A 413 5.87 -0.44 16.43
CA ARG A 413 5.80 0.87 17.12
C ARG A 413 7.21 1.27 17.55
N PRO A 414 8.07 1.65 16.61
CA PRO A 414 9.46 1.97 16.89
C PRO A 414 9.53 3.25 17.73
N VAL A 415 10.47 3.27 18.68
CA VAL A 415 10.87 4.49 19.38
C VAL A 415 12.22 4.89 18.82
N TYR A 416 12.37 6.10 18.30
CA TYR A 416 13.63 6.59 17.75
C TYR A 416 14.11 7.77 18.57
N GLN A 417 15.32 7.70 19.12
CA GLN A 417 15.93 8.76 19.94
C GLN A 417 14.96 9.25 21.02
N GLU A 418 14.45 8.32 21.82
CA GLU A 418 13.49 8.58 22.91
C GLU A 418 12.18 9.25 22.44
N GLY A 419 11.83 9.15 21.15
CA GLY A 419 10.62 9.76 20.60
C GLY A 419 10.59 11.29 20.73
N ARG A 420 11.77 11.93 20.72
CA ARG A 420 11.94 13.39 20.91
C ARG A 420 11.47 14.23 19.73
N THR A 421 11.46 13.65 18.53
CA THR A 421 11.07 14.35 17.30
C THR A 421 9.91 13.63 16.61
N ALA A 422 10.09 12.32 16.33
CA ALA A 422 9.08 11.48 15.68
C ALA A 422 8.48 10.46 16.66
N ARG A 423 7.16 10.25 16.62
CA ARG A 423 6.45 9.20 17.36
C ARG A 423 5.55 8.37 16.47
N PHE A 424 5.42 7.10 16.81
CA PHE A 424 4.62 6.11 16.09
C PHE A 424 3.41 5.71 16.91
N ALA A 425 2.23 5.64 16.28
CA ALA A 425 1.00 5.31 16.98
C ALA A 425 0.05 4.47 16.12
N GLN A 426 -0.51 3.42 16.73
CA GLN A 426 -1.68 2.71 16.23
C GLN A 426 -2.94 3.20 16.96
N HIS A 427 -2.79 3.44 18.27
CA HIS A 427 -3.82 3.98 19.14
C HIS A 427 -3.41 5.35 19.69
N PRO A 428 -4.38 6.22 20.06
CA PRO A 428 -4.09 7.55 20.61
C PRO A 428 -3.14 7.53 21.81
N ALA A 429 -3.26 6.53 22.68
CA ALA A 429 -2.41 6.37 23.86
C ALA A 429 -0.92 6.19 23.51
N ASP A 430 -0.61 5.66 22.33
CA ASP A 430 0.78 5.46 21.88
C ASP A 430 1.51 6.79 21.69
N LEU A 431 0.82 7.88 21.40
CA LEU A 431 1.43 9.21 21.23
C LEU A 431 2.05 9.75 22.53
N HIS A 432 1.64 9.22 23.68
CA HIS A 432 2.22 9.56 24.98
C HIS A 432 3.43 8.69 25.33
N LEU A 433 3.82 7.76 24.46
CA LEU A 433 4.96 6.89 24.64
C LEU A 433 6.12 7.29 23.72
N PRO A 434 7.36 7.36 24.23
CA PRO A 434 7.72 7.32 25.65
C PRO A 434 7.26 8.59 26.39
N GLY A 435 7.15 8.53 27.73
CA GLY A 435 6.68 9.63 28.58
C GLY A 435 7.62 10.84 28.67
N ALA A 436 8.65 10.91 27.83
CA ALA A 436 9.60 12.02 27.77
C ALA A 436 8.95 13.28 27.16
N PRO A 437 9.48 14.49 27.46
CA PRO A 437 9.06 15.73 26.81
C PRO A 437 9.19 15.63 25.28
N TRP A 438 8.20 16.17 24.57
CA TRP A 438 8.17 16.18 23.12
C TRP A 438 8.17 17.61 22.59
N PRO A 439 9.34 18.22 22.33
CA PRO A 439 9.40 19.58 21.78
C PRO A 439 8.82 19.67 20.37
N ARG A 440 8.50 20.88 19.92
CA ARG A 440 8.19 21.15 18.50
C ARG A 440 9.49 21.48 17.74
N PRO A 441 9.57 21.20 16.42
CA PRO A 441 8.58 20.54 15.56
C PRO A 441 8.37 19.06 15.88
N ARG A 442 7.17 18.53 15.57
CA ARG A 442 6.77 17.15 15.88
C ARG A 442 6.39 16.40 14.61
N VAL A 443 6.76 15.13 14.54
CA VAL A 443 6.38 14.21 13.45
C VAL A 443 5.61 13.02 14.02
N VAL A 444 4.46 12.70 13.45
CA VAL A 444 3.67 11.52 13.80
C VAL A 444 3.62 10.57 12.61
N TYR A 445 3.87 9.29 12.89
CA TYR A 445 3.55 8.19 11.99
C TYR A 445 2.40 7.39 12.57
N LEU A 446 1.22 7.48 11.95
CA LEU A 446 0.11 6.58 12.26
C LEU A 446 0.32 5.28 11.48
N GLN A 447 0.42 4.16 12.20
CA GLN A 447 0.78 2.87 11.62
C GLN A 447 0.09 1.72 12.35
N ASN A 448 -0.75 0.97 11.65
CA ASN A 448 -1.36 -0.23 12.22
C ASN A 448 -0.40 -1.42 12.06
N ALA A 449 -0.22 -2.22 13.11
CA ALA A 449 0.64 -3.41 13.03
C ALA A 449 0.11 -4.48 12.05
N SER A 450 -1.18 -4.48 11.75
CA SER A 450 -1.80 -5.35 10.74
C SER A 450 -1.79 -4.78 9.31
N ASP A 451 -1.18 -3.61 9.06
CA ASP A 451 -1.23 -2.96 7.74
C ASP A 451 -0.31 -3.65 6.71
N PRO A 452 -0.85 -4.32 5.67
CA PRO A 452 -0.01 -4.96 4.66
C PRO A 452 0.78 -3.96 3.81
N VAL A 453 0.34 -2.71 3.66
CA VAL A 453 1.05 -1.66 2.90
C VAL A 453 2.37 -1.29 3.58
N VAL A 454 2.35 -1.24 4.92
CA VAL A 454 3.52 -0.94 5.75
C VAL A 454 4.52 -2.09 5.69
N TRP A 455 4.07 -3.34 5.59
CA TRP A 455 4.93 -4.51 5.78
C TRP A 455 5.36 -5.23 4.50
N TRP A 456 4.63 -5.04 3.40
CA TRP A 456 4.91 -5.75 2.16
C TRP A 456 6.28 -5.37 1.58
N SER A 457 7.17 -6.34 1.36
CA SER A 457 8.48 -6.13 0.75
C SER A 457 8.85 -7.27 -0.17
N PRO A 458 9.56 -7.03 -1.30
CA PRO A 458 10.21 -8.10 -2.06
C PRO A 458 11.13 -8.98 -1.22
N ARG A 459 11.68 -8.46 -0.11
CA ARG A 459 12.52 -9.22 0.83
C ARG A 459 11.78 -10.38 1.50
N LEU A 460 10.45 -10.34 1.59
CA LEU A 460 9.63 -11.43 2.13
C LEU A 460 9.78 -12.75 1.36
N ILE A 461 10.28 -12.70 0.12
CA ILE A 461 10.58 -13.88 -0.69
C ILE A 461 11.64 -14.77 -0.03
N TYR A 462 12.69 -14.17 0.55
CA TYR A 462 13.89 -14.88 1.00
C TYR A 462 14.35 -14.55 2.43
N ARG A 463 13.73 -13.56 3.09
CA ARG A 463 14.09 -13.14 4.44
C ARG A 463 12.86 -13.04 5.35
N ARG A 464 12.94 -13.65 6.53
CA ARG A 464 11.99 -13.45 7.62
C ARG A 464 12.00 -11.99 8.06
N PRO A 465 10.83 -11.32 8.14
CA PRO A 465 10.77 -9.93 8.56
C PRO A 465 10.80 -9.78 10.09
N ALA A 466 11.36 -8.67 10.57
CA ALA A 466 11.45 -8.37 12.00
C ALA A 466 10.08 -8.22 12.69
N TRP A 467 9.02 -7.86 11.97
CA TRP A 467 7.66 -7.79 12.54
C TRP A 467 7.04 -9.18 12.76
N LEU A 468 7.69 -10.24 12.24
CA LEU A 468 7.41 -11.61 12.60
C LEU A 468 8.36 -12.19 13.67
N GLU A 469 9.18 -11.36 14.31
CA GLU A 469 10.11 -11.75 15.37
C GLU A 469 9.70 -11.12 16.70
N GLY A 470 9.75 -11.88 17.79
CA GLY A 470 9.36 -11.40 19.11
C GLY A 470 7.84 -11.13 19.26
N PRO A 471 7.44 -10.17 20.12
CA PRO A 471 6.03 -9.85 20.37
C PRO A 471 5.32 -9.34 19.11
N ARG A 472 4.16 -9.95 18.80
CA ARG A 472 3.28 -9.48 17.73
C ARG A 472 2.73 -8.10 18.05
N GLY A 473 2.52 -7.31 17.01
CA GLY A 473 1.79 -6.05 17.15
C GLY A 473 0.28 -6.27 17.27
N PRO A 474 -0.46 -5.25 17.73
CA PRO A 474 -1.91 -5.35 17.90
C PRO A 474 -2.62 -5.74 16.60
N GLY A 475 -3.49 -6.74 16.68
CA GLY A 475 -4.24 -7.26 15.52
C GLY A 475 -3.46 -8.20 14.59
N VAL A 476 -2.21 -8.57 14.91
CA VAL A 476 -1.44 -9.59 14.18
C VAL A 476 -1.58 -10.94 14.87
N ASN A 477 -2.04 -11.96 14.14
CA ASN A 477 -2.24 -13.30 14.69
C ASN A 477 -0.90 -13.91 15.18
N PRO A 478 -0.81 -14.40 16.43
CA PRO A 478 0.39 -15.01 16.99
C PRO A 478 0.93 -16.20 16.18
N GLU A 479 0.03 -16.95 15.54
CA GLU A 479 0.34 -18.13 14.73
C GLU A 479 0.85 -17.80 13.32
N MET A 480 0.83 -16.53 12.91
CA MET A 480 1.40 -16.11 11.64
C MET A 480 2.91 -16.40 11.61
N ASN A 481 3.32 -17.21 10.64
CA ASN A 481 4.71 -17.60 10.44
C ASN A 481 5.21 -17.17 9.07
N TRP A 482 6.54 -17.03 8.96
CA TRP A 482 7.17 -16.73 7.68
C TRP A 482 7.46 -18.02 6.92
N PHE A 483 6.93 -18.09 5.70
CA PHE A 483 7.16 -19.16 4.75
C PHE A 483 7.86 -18.54 3.52
N PRO A 484 9.10 -18.97 3.18
CA PRO A 484 9.81 -18.48 2.00
C PRO A 484 8.95 -18.59 0.76
N LEU A 485 9.03 -17.60 -0.13
CA LEU A 485 8.19 -17.39 -1.32
C LEU A 485 6.69 -17.18 -1.03
N VAL A 486 6.11 -17.84 -0.03
CA VAL A 486 4.66 -17.84 0.25
C VAL A 486 4.21 -16.55 0.95
N THR A 487 4.91 -16.10 2.00
CA THR A 487 4.49 -14.93 2.78
C THR A 487 4.48 -13.64 1.95
N PHE A 488 5.35 -13.53 0.94
CA PHE A 488 5.31 -12.43 -0.03
C PHE A 488 3.94 -12.32 -0.71
N TRP A 489 3.39 -13.45 -1.19
CA TRP A 489 2.09 -13.48 -1.85
C TRP A 489 0.93 -13.31 -0.88
N GLN A 490 1.04 -13.87 0.33
CA GLN A 490 0.03 -13.67 1.38
C GLN A 490 -0.15 -12.18 1.67
N VAL A 491 0.93 -11.47 2.00
CA VAL A 491 0.88 -10.04 2.31
C VAL A 491 0.47 -9.20 1.09
N LEU A 492 0.87 -9.59 -0.13
CA LEU A 492 0.45 -8.89 -1.36
C LEU A 492 -1.06 -8.98 -1.57
N VAL A 493 -1.65 -10.16 -1.36
CA VAL A 493 -3.11 -10.35 -1.49
C VAL A 493 -3.84 -9.54 -0.41
N ASP A 494 -3.32 -9.52 0.82
CA ASP A 494 -3.91 -8.73 1.91
C ASP A 494 -3.97 -7.23 1.56
N MET A 495 -3.04 -6.68 0.76
CA MET A 495 -3.11 -5.28 0.31
C MET A 495 -4.39 -4.96 -0.47
N THR A 496 -4.95 -5.94 -1.19
CA THR A 496 -6.16 -5.72 -2.01
C THR A 496 -7.42 -5.55 -1.18
N SER A 497 -7.43 -6.06 0.06
CA SER A 497 -8.52 -5.94 1.03
C SER A 497 -8.11 -5.11 2.26
N ALA A 498 -7.08 -4.27 2.13
CA ALA A 498 -6.52 -3.52 3.26
C ALA A 498 -7.50 -2.51 3.88
N LEU A 499 -8.55 -2.15 3.14
CA LEU A 499 -9.62 -1.26 3.57
C LEU A 499 -10.89 -2.00 4.02
N ASP A 500 -10.95 -3.33 3.91
CA ASP A 500 -12.13 -4.15 4.25
C ASP A 500 -12.12 -4.61 5.72
N VAL A 501 -11.61 -3.75 6.60
CA VAL A 501 -11.48 -3.97 8.05
C VAL A 501 -11.92 -2.74 8.84
N PRO A 502 -12.14 -2.84 10.16
CA PRO A 502 -12.44 -1.68 10.99
C PRO A 502 -11.23 -0.74 11.15
N PRO A 503 -11.44 0.56 11.47
CA PRO A 503 -10.36 1.48 11.82
C PRO A 503 -9.47 0.96 12.96
N GLY A 504 -8.17 1.20 12.87
CA GLY A 504 -7.16 0.64 13.78
C GLY A 504 -6.57 -0.70 13.31
N HIS A 505 -7.07 -1.22 12.19
CA HIS A 505 -6.55 -2.41 11.51
C HIS A 505 -6.36 -2.16 10.01
N GLY A 506 -5.56 -3.01 9.36
CA GLY A 506 -5.19 -2.86 7.95
C GLY A 506 -4.73 -1.45 7.62
N HIS A 507 -5.13 -0.95 6.45
CA HIS A 507 -4.83 0.39 5.99
C HIS A 507 -5.94 1.39 6.36
N ARG A 508 -6.70 1.15 7.45
CA ARG A 508 -7.72 2.09 7.95
C ARG A 508 -7.31 2.72 9.27
N TYR A 509 -7.18 4.04 9.25
CA TYR A 509 -6.74 4.82 10.40
C TYR A 509 -7.87 5.60 11.07
N GLY A 510 -8.85 6.07 10.28
CA GLY A 510 -10.07 6.73 10.78
C GLY A 510 -9.76 7.93 11.67
N ALA A 511 -10.59 8.15 12.69
CA ALA A 511 -10.45 9.29 13.61
C ALA A 511 -9.11 9.38 14.38
N ASN A 512 -8.23 8.36 14.36
CA ASN A 512 -6.90 8.48 14.98
C ASN A 512 -6.03 9.57 14.33
N ILE A 513 -6.38 9.98 13.10
CA ILE A 513 -5.77 11.13 12.40
C ILE A 513 -5.99 12.44 13.19
N VAL A 514 -7.11 12.56 13.90
CA VAL A 514 -7.41 13.70 14.77
C VAL A 514 -6.41 13.78 15.92
N ASP A 515 -6.10 12.65 16.57
CA ASP A 515 -5.14 12.60 17.66
C ASP A 515 -3.71 12.92 17.17
N GLY A 516 -3.35 12.44 15.97
CA GLY A 516 -2.07 12.78 15.33
C GLY A 516 -1.91 14.28 15.09
N TRP A 517 -2.93 14.94 14.52
CA TRP A 517 -2.90 16.38 14.33
C TRP A 517 -2.96 17.17 15.63
N ALA A 518 -3.74 16.73 16.63
CA ALA A 518 -3.76 17.35 17.95
C ALA A 518 -2.36 17.31 18.59
N ALA A 519 -1.64 16.19 18.44
CA ALA A 519 -0.28 16.06 18.94
C ALA A 519 0.72 16.99 18.22
N VAL A 520 0.60 17.17 16.92
CA VAL A 520 1.56 17.95 16.11
C VAL A 520 1.23 19.44 16.07
N ALA A 521 -0.02 19.78 15.83
CA ALA A 521 -0.46 21.09 15.41
C ALA A 521 -1.70 21.61 16.16
N ALA A 522 -1.94 21.22 17.40
CA ALA A 522 -2.96 21.86 18.25
C ALA A 522 -2.82 23.40 18.27
N PRO A 523 -3.89 24.15 17.94
CA PRO A 523 -3.93 25.60 18.08
C PRO A 523 -3.98 26.00 19.56
N PRO A 524 -3.64 27.27 19.89
CA PRO A 524 -3.78 27.78 21.25
C PRO A 524 -5.19 27.57 21.81
N GLY A 525 -5.28 27.03 23.03
CA GLY A 525 -6.55 26.75 23.70
C GLY A 525 -7.25 25.45 23.28
N TRP A 526 -6.66 24.65 22.37
CA TRP A 526 -7.20 23.34 22.00
C TRP A 526 -7.00 22.31 23.13
N SER A 527 -8.09 21.71 23.60
CA SER A 527 -8.07 20.77 24.73
C SER A 527 -8.19 19.30 24.27
N PRO A 528 -7.83 18.33 25.12
CA PRO A 528 -8.13 16.92 24.86
C PRO A 528 -9.63 16.63 24.65
N HIS A 529 -10.51 17.41 25.28
CA HIS A 529 -11.95 17.31 25.08
C HIS A 529 -12.37 17.74 23.66
N ASP A 530 -11.73 18.75 23.08
CA ASP A 530 -11.99 19.16 21.70
C ASP A 530 -11.54 18.09 20.71
N THR A 531 -10.39 17.45 20.96
CA THR A 531 -9.94 16.26 20.20
C THR A 531 -11.00 15.15 20.26
N TRP A 532 -11.52 14.82 21.45
CA TRP A 532 -12.56 13.80 21.60
C TRP A 532 -13.84 14.16 20.83
N ARG A 533 -14.31 15.40 20.94
CA ARG A 533 -15.49 15.89 20.20
C ARG A 533 -15.30 15.80 18.69
N LEU A 534 -14.12 16.17 18.21
CA LEU A 534 -13.82 16.14 16.77
C LEU A 534 -13.74 14.70 16.26
N ARG A 535 -13.13 13.78 17.01
CA ARG A 535 -13.13 12.35 16.66
C ARG A 535 -14.54 11.81 16.48
N ALA A 536 -15.42 12.08 17.44
CA ALA A 536 -16.83 11.67 17.36
C ALA A 536 -17.57 12.29 16.16
N LEU A 537 -17.15 13.46 15.68
CA LEU A 537 -17.73 14.11 14.51
C LEU A 537 -17.26 13.49 13.19
N VAL A 538 -15.98 13.13 13.08
CA VAL A 538 -15.37 12.66 11.83
C VAL A 538 -15.38 11.14 11.66
N GLY A 539 -15.56 10.36 12.72
CA GLY A 539 -15.74 8.89 12.66
C GLY A 539 -14.80 8.13 13.57
#